data_AF-A0A8H5X8Z6-F1
#
_entry.id   AF-A0A8H5X8Z6-F1
#
_cell.length_a   1.000
_cell.length_b   1.000
_cell.length_c   1.000
_cell.angle_alpha   90.00
_cell.angle_beta   90.00
_cell.angle_gamma   90.00
#
_symmetry.space_group_name_H-M   'P 1'
#
loop_
_entity.id
_entity.type
_entity.pdbx_description
1 polymer ?
#
loop_
_entity_poly.entity_id
_entity_poly.type
_entity_poly.pdbx_seq_one_letter_code
_entity_poly.pdbx_strand_id
1 'polypeptide(L)'
;MRVLEWPEGVIFNCIRFKSSAQQVACRRCRRSKPGHLGTRRSGSKPAARRTSVVCFPLPVLIGEASDVASATRLRQGLLGTSQNYFPRTQYIHDETLILLGHSDCLWPSPSRARFLLKVAFSTVCQRFYLVRKSATIQLLEQTIRNHAACDMLSICKLYALLALGEVYSTRTYPSEDQFPGVAYFSIYSLTLNRLHAAFCIAGYAIRFGVILGLHLNVPQHQLNPELQEHRNRIWWTAYILDRAWAWMLGKPVSIEDDDIGVAIPSASALSTESAAQDFADTEYLTAGIHLANLGAQITASVYSRRAHRDPFSCRMRQALQDLGGWLQELPDPLRTAMDQVPPNAAIPIITLYLYFNQCLILASRPVLLYTLRLLQNSDNATTRSPISEIALTLSEACIQCARRSCRILTDSWIDGSFPTFEFTYTQCLFSAAIILAISSLFQGTDSQRDSDDFESVAQILKQLDQSRNLAAKEFSKHIQAIKLGMSF
;
A
#
# COMPACT_ATOMS: atom_id res chain seq x y z
N MET A 1 -28.78 18.94 8.98
CA MET A 1 -29.21 17.54 8.80
C MET A 1 -28.90 17.00 7.39
N ARG A 2 -27.73 17.33 6.79
CA ARG A 2 -27.28 16.88 5.45
C ARG A 2 -25.87 16.27 5.48
N VAL A 3 -25.54 15.53 6.54
CA VAL A 3 -24.21 14.89 6.73
C VAL A 3 -24.27 13.36 6.49
N LEU A 4 -25.46 12.83 6.18
CA LEU A 4 -25.71 11.39 6.09
C LEU A 4 -25.68 10.81 4.66
N GLU A 5 -25.45 11.60 3.61
CA GLU A 5 -25.72 11.11 2.25
C GLU A 5 -24.57 10.38 1.54
N TRP A 6 -23.33 10.33 2.05
CA TRP A 6 -22.26 9.71 1.25
C TRP A 6 -21.26 8.89 2.07
N PRO A 7 -21.34 7.55 2.03
CA PRO A 7 -20.35 6.66 2.65
C PRO A 7 -18.96 6.80 2.00
N GLU A 8 -18.89 7.14 0.71
CA GLU A 8 -17.63 7.34 -0.03
C GLU A 8 -16.78 8.48 0.57
N GLY A 9 -17.45 9.47 1.18
CA GLY A 9 -16.80 10.59 1.86
C GLY A 9 -15.85 10.14 2.97
N VAL A 10 -15.94 8.91 3.48
CA VAL A 10 -14.99 8.36 4.47
C VAL A 10 -13.57 8.28 3.91
N ILE A 11 -13.40 7.72 2.70
CA ILE A 11 -12.08 7.54 2.08
C ILE A 11 -11.50 8.91 1.68
N PHE A 12 -12.38 9.78 1.18
CA PHE A 12 -12.01 11.07 0.66
C PHE A 12 -11.77 12.11 1.80
N ASN A 13 -12.66 12.25 2.80
CA ASN A 13 -12.59 13.31 3.83
C ASN A 13 -11.37 13.20 4.76
N CYS A 14 -10.74 12.03 4.87
CA CYS A 14 -9.50 11.81 5.63
C CYS A 14 -8.40 12.80 5.28
N ILE A 15 -8.43 13.30 4.05
CA ILE A 15 -7.36 14.14 3.51
C ILE A 15 -7.64 15.64 3.69
N ARG A 16 -8.92 16.02 3.91
CA ARG A 16 -9.36 17.39 4.18
C ARG A 16 -9.05 17.87 5.61
N PHE A 17 -9.16 16.99 6.62
CA PHE A 17 -8.94 17.36 8.02
C PHE A 17 -7.49 17.76 8.35
N LYS A 18 -6.51 17.25 7.59
CA LYS A 18 -5.10 17.58 7.79
C LYS A 18 -4.77 19.03 7.37
N SER A 19 -5.41 19.54 6.31
CA SER A 19 -5.17 20.90 5.80
C SER A 19 -5.67 21.99 6.74
N SER A 20 -6.81 21.75 7.41
CA SER A 20 -7.41 22.70 8.36
C SER A 20 -6.58 22.80 9.65
N ALA A 21 -6.04 21.70 10.17
CA ALA A 21 -5.15 21.71 11.33
C ALA A 21 -3.81 22.45 11.04
N GLN A 22 -3.24 22.26 9.84
CA GLN A 22 -2.00 22.95 9.44
C GLN A 22 -2.22 24.46 9.20
N GLN A 23 -3.36 24.86 8.62
CA GLN A 23 -3.71 26.28 8.45
C GLN A 23 -3.95 27.00 9.79
N VAL A 24 -4.54 26.32 10.78
CA VAL A 24 -4.73 26.89 12.13
C VAL A 24 -3.40 27.05 12.87
N ALA A 25 -2.47 26.09 12.73
CA ALA A 25 -1.13 26.20 13.30
C ALA A 25 -0.34 27.38 12.69
N CYS A 26 -0.44 27.58 11.37
CA CYS A 26 0.18 28.72 10.67
C CYS A 26 -0.41 30.08 11.11
N ARG A 27 -1.73 30.14 11.38
CA ARG A 27 -2.39 31.36 11.90
C ARG A 27 -2.06 31.65 13.37
N ARG A 28 -1.83 30.63 14.21
CA ARG A 28 -1.41 30.83 15.61
C ARG A 28 0.00 31.42 15.73
N CYS A 29 0.94 31.03 14.86
CA CYS A 29 2.26 31.68 14.78
C CYS A 29 2.22 33.17 14.40
N ARG A 30 1.13 33.66 13.78
CA ARG A 30 0.96 35.09 13.46
C ARG A 30 0.33 35.92 14.58
N ARG A 31 -0.27 35.31 15.61
CA ARG A 31 -1.02 36.03 16.66
C ARG A 31 -0.27 36.27 17.97
N SER A 32 0.97 35.77 18.12
CA SER A 32 1.78 36.02 19.32
C SER A 32 2.70 37.24 19.15
N LYS A 33 2.11 38.44 19.16
CA LYS A 33 2.79 39.68 19.61
C LYS A 33 1.73 40.66 20.18
N PRO A 34 1.73 40.96 21.49
CA PRO A 34 1.21 42.21 22.01
C PRO A 34 2.35 43.22 22.19
N GLY A 35 2.03 44.50 22.02
CA GLY A 35 2.99 45.59 21.88
C GLY A 35 3.51 46.22 23.18
N HIS A 36 4.44 47.15 22.99
CA HIS A 36 4.56 48.36 23.82
C HIS A 36 5.24 49.48 23.02
N LEU A 37 4.68 50.68 23.14
CA LEU A 37 5.22 51.94 22.62
C LEU A 37 6.48 52.37 23.38
N GLY A 38 7.45 52.97 22.67
CA GLY A 38 8.60 53.66 23.25
C GLY A 38 9.55 54.19 22.16
N THR A 39 9.83 55.48 22.22
CA THR A 39 10.45 56.35 21.19
C THR A 39 11.98 56.27 21.04
N ARG A 40 12.46 56.48 19.79
CA ARG A 40 13.76 57.05 19.33
C ARG A 40 15.09 56.55 19.95
N ARG A 41 15.94 55.92 19.14
CA ARG A 41 17.19 56.49 18.55
C ARG A 41 17.95 55.44 17.73
N SER A 42 18.67 55.92 16.72
CA SER A 42 19.50 55.20 15.76
C SER A 42 20.59 54.34 16.42
N GLY A 43 20.60 53.05 16.10
CA GLY A 43 21.66 52.10 16.41
C GLY A 43 21.51 50.88 15.50
N SER A 44 22.61 50.43 14.91
CA SER A 44 22.72 49.33 13.96
C SER A 44 21.93 48.08 14.38
N LYS A 45 21.05 47.58 13.49
CA LYS A 45 20.39 46.28 13.69
C LYS A 45 21.42 45.16 13.55
N PRO A 46 21.58 44.25 14.53
CA PRO A 46 22.27 43.00 14.28
C PRO A 46 21.39 42.15 13.35
N ALA A 47 22.03 41.47 12.40
CA ALA A 47 21.37 40.54 11.50
C ALA A 47 20.50 39.55 12.30
N ALA A 48 19.21 39.50 12.00
CA ALA A 48 18.33 38.48 12.53
C ALA A 48 18.87 37.12 12.07
N ARG A 49 19.56 36.40 12.97
CA ARG A 49 19.82 34.97 12.81
C ARG A 49 18.46 34.31 12.62
N ARG A 50 18.15 33.90 11.38
CA ARG A 50 17.17 32.84 11.14
C ARG A 50 17.67 31.66 11.95
N THR A 51 17.13 31.45 13.13
CA THR A 51 17.23 30.16 13.81
C THR A 51 16.51 29.19 12.90
N SER A 52 17.28 28.54 12.02
CA SER A 52 16.84 27.32 11.36
C SER A 52 16.41 26.39 12.49
N VAL A 53 15.12 26.08 12.56
CA VAL A 53 14.67 24.94 13.36
C VAL A 53 15.35 23.76 12.69
N VAL A 54 16.43 23.26 13.30
CA VAL A 54 17.07 22.03 12.90
C VAL A 54 16.02 20.96 13.13
N CYS A 55 15.37 20.56 12.04
CA CYS A 55 14.44 19.44 12.06
C CYS A 55 15.30 18.20 12.27
N PHE A 56 15.42 17.76 13.52
CA PHE A 56 16.07 16.49 13.81
C PHE A 56 15.26 15.40 13.10
N PRO A 57 15.88 14.59 12.22
CA PRO A 57 15.18 13.48 11.59
C PRO A 57 14.84 12.46 12.69
N LEU A 58 13.62 12.54 13.23
CA LEU A 58 13.10 11.52 14.14
C LEU A 58 13.06 10.20 13.37
N PRO A 59 13.74 9.14 13.86
CA PRO A 59 13.74 7.87 13.17
C PRO A 59 12.31 7.32 13.13
N VAL A 60 11.81 7.04 11.92
CA VAL A 60 10.52 6.41 11.74
C VAL A 60 10.66 4.94 12.09
N LEU A 61 9.83 4.44 13.02
CA LEU A 61 9.83 3.02 13.38
C LEU A 61 9.54 2.15 12.14
N ILE A 62 10.46 1.26 11.80
CA ILE A 62 10.27 0.22 10.78
C ILE A 62 9.89 -1.06 11.52
N GLY A 63 8.72 -1.63 11.20
CA GLY A 63 8.27 -2.88 11.82
C GLY A 63 9.03 -4.08 11.27
N GLU A 64 9.31 -5.09 12.12
CA GLU A 64 10.00 -6.33 11.73
C GLU A 64 9.22 -7.13 10.66
N ALA A 65 7.91 -6.90 10.55
CA ALA A 65 7.07 -7.47 9.49
C ALA A 65 7.26 -6.79 8.12
N SER A 66 7.92 -5.63 8.02
CA SER A 66 8.17 -4.99 6.72
C SER A 66 9.30 -5.64 5.93
N ASP A 67 9.24 -5.59 4.60
CA ASP A 67 10.34 -6.12 3.74
C ASP A 67 11.62 -5.31 3.87
N VAL A 68 11.52 -4.02 4.18
CA VAL A 68 12.68 -3.17 4.48
C VAL A 68 13.43 -3.67 5.72
N ALA A 69 12.70 -4.16 6.74
CA ALA A 69 13.33 -4.82 7.88
C ALA A 69 14.00 -6.13 7.46
N SER A 70 13.32 -6.96 6.67
CA SER A 70 13.88 -8.22 6.14
C SER A 70 15.16 -7.99 5.33
N ALA A 71 15.17 -7.02 4.41
CA ALA A 71 16.35 -6.62 3.65
C ALA A 71 17.49 -6.14 4.57
N THR A 72 17.16 -5.45 5.66
CA THR A 72 18.14 -5.04 6.66
C THR A 72 18.72 -6.25 7.41
N ARG A 73 17.89 -7.21 7.81
CA ARG A 73 18.34 -8.47 8.44
C ARG A 73 19.23 -9.30 7.51
N LEU A 74 18.90 -9.36 6.22
CA LEU A 74 19.74 -10.02 5.21
C LEU A 74 21.09 -9.34 5.09
N ARG A 75 21.12 -8.02 4.89
CA ARG A 75 22.37 -7.24 4.82
C ARG A 75 23.22 -7.40 6.08
N GLN A 76 22.61 -7.45 7.26
CA GLN A 76 23.33 -7.69 8.52
C GLN A 76 23.97 -9.08 8.54
N GLY A 77 23.34 -10.08 7.93
CA GLY A 77 23.90 -11.42 7.76
C GLY A 77 25.06 -11.47 6.75
N LEU A 78 25.00 -10.66 5.69
CA LEU A 78 26.02 -10.64 4.63
C LEU A 78 27.22 -9.72 4.93
N LEU A 79 26.95 -8.51 5.41
CA LEU A 79 27.93 -7.42 5.55
C LEU A 79 28.27 -7.09 7.02
N GLY A 80 27.73 -7.83 7.98
CA GLY A 80 27.92 -7.62 9.41
C GLY A 80 26.87 -6.74 10.09
N THR A 81 26.81 -6.82 11.43
CA THR A 81 25.73 -6.27 12.27
C THR A 81 25.71 -4.75 12.40
N SER A 82 26.77 -4.05 11.97
CA SER A 82 26.85 -2.58 11.99
C SER A 82 25.93 -1.89 10.97
N GLN A 83 25.32 -2.67 10.06
CA GLN A 83 24.38 -2.19 9.07
C GLN A 83 23.09 -1.67 9.72
N ASN A 84 22.90 -0.36 9.63
CA ASN A 84 21.70 0.32 10.12
C ASN A 84 20.57 0.30 9.07
N TYR A 85 19.36 0.63 9.53
CA TYR A 85 18.23 0.92 8.65
C TYR A 85 18.54 2.15 7.80
N PHE A 86 18.20 2.10 6.51
CA PHE A 86 18.28 3.29 5.68
C PHE A 86 17.19 4.27 6.10
N PRO A 87 17.52 5.56 6.37
CA PRO A 87 16.51 6.55 6.68
C PRO A 87 15.65 6.81 5.43
N ARG A 88 14.33 6.84 5.63
CA ARG A 88 13.39 7.17 4.55
C ARG A 88 13.38 8.68 4.33
N THR A 89 13.97 9.11 3.24
CA THR A 89 14.10 10.54 2.87
C THR A 89 13.36 10.91 1.59
N GLN A 90 12.73 9.95 0.91
CA GLN A 90 12.14 10.15 -0.42
C GLN A 90 10.62 10.36 -0.31
N TYR A 91 10.21 11.63 -0.18
CA TYR A 91 8.82 12.05 -0.26
C TYR A 91 8.77 13.44 -0.89
N ILE A 92 7.61 13.81 -1.45
CA ILE A 92 7.44 15.18 -1.95
C ILE A 92 7.48 16.14 -0.76
N HIS A 93 8.31 17.17 -0.89
CA HIS A 93 8.50 18.18 0.14
C HIS A 93 7.23 19.00 0.36
N ASP A 94 6.96 19.36 1.62
CA ASP A 94 5.76 20.11 1.99
C ASP A 94 5.71 21.48 1.28
N GLU A 95 6.85 22.10 1.00
CA GLU A 95 6.94 23.37 0.28
C GLU A 95 6.38 23.25 -1.15
N THR A 96 6.77 22.21 -1.88
CA THR A 96 6.26 21.91 -3.23
C THR A 96 4.75 21.68 -3.21
N LEU A 97 4.26 20.94 -2.21
CA LEU A 97 2.82 20.69 -2.03
C LEU A 97 2.04 21.98 -1.76
N ILE A 98 2.57 22.87 -0.92
CA ILE A 98 1.95 24.15 -0.58
C ILE A 98 1.87 25.04 -1.82
N LEU A 99 2.95 25.11 -2.60
CA LEU A 99 2.98 25.88 -3.86
C LEU A 99 1.92 25.39 -4.86
N LEU A 100 1.75 24.07 -4.96
CA LEU A 100 0.74 23.47 -5.84
C LEU A 100 -0.69 23.66 -5.32
N GLY A 101 -0.91 23.62 -4.00
CA GLY A 101 -2.20 23.93 -3.40
C GLY A 101 -2.63 25.40 -3.56
N HIS A 102 -1.70 26.30 -3.88
CA HIS A 102 -1.98 27.71 -4.22
C HIS A 102 -2.07 27.98 -5.73
N SER A 103 -1.76 26.99 -6.55
CA SER A 103 -1.88 27.10 -8.01
C SER A 103 -3.31 26.74 -8.43
N ASP A 104 -3.92 27.54 -9.31
CA ASP A 104 -5.20 27.20 -9.94
C ASP A 104 -4.99 26.00 -10.86
N CYS A 105 -5.16 24.78 -10.36
CA CYS A 105 -5.12 23.63 -11.22
C CYS A 105 -6.40 23.60 -12.06
N LEU A 106 -6.21 23.94 -13.33
CA LEU A 106 -7.25 24.02 -14.34
C LEU A 106 -7.96 22.67 -14.47
N TRP A 107 -9.29 22.73 -14.49
CA TRP A 107 -10.10 21.56 -14.81
C TRP A 107 -9.70 21.02 -16.20
N PRO A 108 -9.46 19.71 -16.36
CA PRO A 108 -9.05 19.15 -17.64
C PRO A 108 -10.14 19.31 -18.71
N SER A 109 -9.75 19.22 -19.98
CA SER A 109 -10.72 19.17 -21.07
C SER A 109 -11.70 18.00 -20.88
N PRO A 110 -12.96 18.11 -21.34
CA PRO A 110 -13.96 17.05 -21.14
C PRO A 110 -13.47 15.66 -21.60
N SER A 111 -12.76 15.58 -22.72
CA SER A 111 -12.18 14.33 -23.23
C SER A 111 -11.10 13.77 -22.31
N ARG A 112 -10.21 14.64 -21.79
CA ARG A 112 -9.16 14.23 -20.84
C ARG A 112 -9.78 13.78 -19.51
N ALA A 113 -10.79 14.48 -19.01
CA ALA A 113 -11.50 14.12 -17.78
C ALA A 113 -12.14 12.73 -17.88
N ARG A 114 -12.86 12.46 -18.97
CA ARG A 114 -13.46 11.14 -19.25
C ARG A 114 -12.41 10.04 -19.38
N PHE A 115 -11.31 10.32 -20.09
CA PHE A 115 -10.20 9.38 -20.22
C PHE A 115 -9.61 9.01 -18.85
N LEU A 116 -9.24 10.02 -18.05
CA LEU A 116 -8.65 9.82 -16.73
C LEU A 116 -9.60 9.06 -15.79
N LEU A 117 -10.89 9.39 -15.80
CA LEU A 117 -11.89 8.67 -15.01
C LEU A 117 -11.99 7.19 -15.45
N LYS A 118 -11.98 6.94 -16.77
CA LYS A 118 -12.00 5.57 -17.31
C LYS A 118 -10.76 4.79 -16.86
N VAL A 119 -9.58 5.40 -16.90
CA VAL A 119 -8.34 4.78 -16.40
C VAL A 119 -8.44 4.46 -14.91
N ALA A 120 -8.95 5.38 -14.08
CA ALA A 120 -9.14 5.13 -12.65
C ALA A 120 -10.10 3.94 -12.41
N PHE A 121 -11.15 3.81 -13.21
CA PHE A 121 -12.09 2.68 -13.12
C PHE A 121 -11.53 1.35 -13.59
N SER A 122 -10.67 1.36 -14.60
CA SER A 122 -10.04 0.15 -15.13
C SER A 122 -8.78 -0.26 -14.37
N THR A 123 -8.41 0.45 -13.31
CA THR A 123 -7.21 0.18 -12.50
C THR A 123 -7.57 0.09 -11.02
N VAL A 124 -7.39 1.17 -10.26
CA VAL A 124 -7.59 1.17 -8.81
C VAL A 124 -9.03 0.86 -8.40
N CYS A 125 -10.05 1.33 -9.14
CA CYS A 125 -11.45 1.02 -8.82
C CYS A 125 -11.92 -0.33 -9.37
N GLN A 126 -11.04 -1.11 -10.01
CA GLN A 126 -11.30 -2.51 -10.28
C GLN A 126 -10.87 -3.37 -9.08
N ARG A 127 -9.84 -2.95 -8.36
CA ARG A 127 -9.29 -3.60 -7.17
C ARG A 127 -10.02 -3.23 -5.88
N PHE A 128 -10.46 -1.97 -5.79
CA PHE A 128 -11.09 -1.42 -4.59
C PHE A 128 -12.42 -0.79 -4.94
N TYR A 129 -13.45 -1.05 -4.12
CA TYR A 129 -14.74 -0.39 -4.26
C TYR A 129 -14.67 1.01 -3.63
N LEU A 130 -14.07 1.95 -4.37
CA LEU A 130 -13.92 3.34 -3.92
C LEU A 130 -15.18 4.17 -4.14
N VAL A 131 -15.87 3.89 -5.26
CA VAL A 131 -17.02 4.68 -5.73
C VAL A 131 -18.01 3.82 -6.49
N ARG A 132 -19.28 4.22 -6.51
CA ARG A 132 -20.24 3.68 -7.47
C ARG A 132 -19.95 4.24 -8.88
N LYS A 133 -19.61 3.37 -9.83
CA LYS A 133 -19.11 3.79 -11.16
C LYS A 133 -20.17 4.56 -11.93
N SER A 134 -21.39 4.03 -12.01
CA SER A 134 -22.53 4.66 -12.69
C SER A 134 -22.81 6.09 -12.19
N ALA A 135 -22.95 6.28 -10.89
CA ALA A 135 -23.20 7.59 -10.27
C ALA A 135 -22.05 8.58 -10.49
N THR A 136 -20.81 8.09 -10.50
CA THR A 136 -19.62 8.93 -10.69
C THR A 136 -19.49 9.41 -12.14
N ILE A 137 -19.86 8.59 -13.13
CA ILE A 137 -19.94 9.02 -14.54
C ILE A 137 -20.97 10.13 -14.68
N GLN A 138 -22.16 9.96 -14.09
CA GLN A 138 -23.20 10.99 -14.13
C GLN A 138 -22.72 12.30 -13.49
N LEU A 139 -22.03 12.21 -12.36
CA LEU A 139 -21.45 13.37 -11.68
C LEU A 139 -20.41 14.09 -12.56
N LEU A 140 -19.56 13.34 -13.27
CA LEU A 140 -18.60 13.93 -14.20
C LEU A 140 -19.32 14.68 -15.33
N GLU A 141 -20.33 14.08 -15.96
CA GLU A 141 -21.08 14.72 -17.04
C GLU A 141 -21.84 15.97 -16.56
N GLN A 142 -22.39 15.95 -15.35
CA GLN A 142 -22.99 17.13 -14.72
C GLN A 142 -21.95 18.24 -14.50
N THR A 143 -20.77 17.89 -13.99
CA THR A 143 -19.68 18.84 -13.75
C THR A 143 -19.16 19.46 -15.03
N ILE A 144 -19.09 18.69 -16.13
CA ILE A 144 -18.69 19.18 -17.46
C ILE A 144 -19.70 20.20 -17.99
N ARG A 145 -21.00 19.98 -17.76
CA ARG A 145 -22.07 20.89 -18.20
C ARG A 145 -22.14 22.16 -17.34
N ASN A 146 -22.03 22.02 -16.03
CA ASN A 146 -22.14 23.13 -15.09
C ASN A 146 -21.32 22.89 -13.82
N HIS A 147 -20.04 23.25 -13.86
CA HIS A 147 -19.11 23.07 -12.74
C HIS A 147 -19.55 23.78 -11.46
N ALA A 148 -20.18 24.96 -11.58
CA ALA A 148 -20.60 25.78 -10.43
C ALA A 148 -21.80 25.20 -9.66
N ALA A 149 -22.56 24.29 -10.27
CA ALA A 149 -23.70 23.64 -9.62
C ALA A 149 -23.31 22.46 -8.73
N CYS A 150 -22.07 21.97 -8.84
CA CYS A 150 -21.59 20.84 -8.06
C CYS A 150 -21.09 21.29 -6.69
N ASP A 151 -21.40 20.51 -5.65
CA ASP A 151 -20.86 20.77 -4.32
C ASP A 151 -19.35 20.46 -4.26
N MET A 152 -18.69 21.04 -3.26
CA MET A 152 -17.24 20.93 -3.10
C MET A 152 -16.78 19.48 -2.91
N LEU A 153 -17.54 18.62 -2.22
CA LEU A 153 -17.14 17.23 -1.98
C LEU A 153 -17.20 16.41 -3.27
N SER A 154 -18.24 16.62 -4.07
CA SER A 154 -18.37 16.01 -5.40
C SER A 154 -17.22 16.38 -6.33
N ILE A 155 -16.84 17.66 -6.35
CA ILE A 155 -15.69 18.15 -7.13
C ILE A 155 -14.38 17.52 -6.62
N CYS A 156 -14.20 17.47 -5.29
CA CYS A 156 -13.03 16.82 -4.67
C CYS A 156 -12.93 15.33 -5.01
N LYS A 157 -14.05 14.60 -4.98
CA LYS A 157 -14.12 13.19 -5.39
C LYS A 157 -13.64 13.02 -6.83
N LEU A 158 -14.09 13.86 -7.75
CA LEU A 158 -13.64 13.81 -9.14
C LEU A 158 -12.15 14.13 -9.26
N TYR A 159 -11.64 15.17 -8.61
CA TYR A 159 -10.20 15.48 -8.63
C TYR A 159 -9.34 14.32 -8.09
N ALA A 160 -9.77 13.65 -7.03
CA ALA A 160 -9.06 12.48 -6.51
C ALA A 160 -9.03 11.33 -7.53
N LEU A 161 -10.14 11.08 -8.22
CA LEU A 161 -10.20 10.06 -9.28
C LEU A 161 -9.39 10.45 -10.52
N LEU A 162 -9.36 11.73 -10.89
CA LEU A 162 -8.53 12.25 -11.98
C LEU A 162 -7.05 12.12 -11.64
N ALA A 163 -6.66 12.39 -10.39
CA ALA A 163 -5.31 12.17 -9.90
C ALA A 163 -4.89 10.70 -10.03
N LEU A 164 -5.75 9.77 -9.60
CA LEU A 164 -5.53 8.34 -9.75
C LEU A 164 -5.43 7.96 -11.24
N GLY A 165 -6.36 8.44 -12.07
CA GLY A 165 -6.31 8.23 -13.51
C GLY A 165 -5.00 8.69 -14.13
N GLU A 166 -4.44 9.80 -13.64
CA GLU A 166 -3.18 10.32 -14.16
C GLU A 166 -2.02 9.42 -13.75
N VAL A 167 -1.92 9.07 -12.46
CA VAL A 167 -0.91 8.13 -11.92
C VAL A 167 -0.86 6.82 -12.70
N TYR A 168 -2.01 6.24 -13.01
CA TYR A 168 -2.09 4.96 -13.72
C TYR A 168 -1.98 5.10 -15.26
N SER A 169 -2.12 6.30 -15.82
CA SER A 169 -1.92 6.55 -17.25
C SER A 169 -0.48 6.92 -17.60
N THR A 170 0.30 7.40 -16.63
CA THR A 170 1.66 7.88 -16.84
C THR A 170 2.68 6.75 -16.76
N ARG A 171 3.59 6.69 -17.74
CA ARG A 171 4.70 5.72 -17.78
C ARG A 171 6.07 6.32 -17.47
N THR A 172 6.25 7.61 -17.73
CA THR A 172 7.46 8.36 -17.44
C THR A 172 7.09 9.78 -17.01
N TYR A 173 7.88 10.37 -16.11
CA TYR A 173 7.62 11.72 -15.62
C TYR A 173 8.88 12.60 -15.75
N PRO A 174 8.79 13.77 -16.43
CA PRO A 174 9.97 14.51 -16.85
C PRO A 174 10.58 15.46 -15.81
N SER A 175 9.85 15.87 -14.75
CA SER A 175 10.33 16.83 -13.75
C SER A 175 10.78 16.12 -12.45
N GLU A 176 11.91 16.54 -11.89
CA GLU A 176 12.48 15.93 -10.66
C GLU A 176 11.67 16.24 -9.39
N ASP A 177 10.90 17.32 -9.38
CA ASP A 177 10.18 17.82 -8.19
C ASP A 177 8.68 17.50 -8.17
N GLN A 178 8.17 16.79 -9.19
CA GLN A 178 6.73 16.56 -9.37
C GLN A 178 6.45 15.08 -9.64
N PHE A 179 5.31 14.57 -9.16
CA PHE A 179 4.83 13.20 -9.37
C PHE A 179 3.54 13.24 -10.22
N PRO A 180 3.18 12.18 -10.96
CA PRO A 180 1.95 12.19 -11.76
C PRO A 180 0.69 12.39 -10.88
N GLY A 181 -0.32 13.09 -11.39
CA GLY A 181 -1.57 13.32 -10.65
C GLY A 181 -1.47 14.31 -9.49
N VAL A 182 -0.28 14.85 -9.22
CA VAL A 182 -0.04 15.73 -8.08
C VAL A 182 -0.81 17.03 -8.15
N ALA A 183 -1.01 17.61 -9.33
CA ALA A 183 -1.79 18.84 -9.47
C ALA A 183 -3.24 18.60 -8.98
N TYR A 184 -3.89 17.54 -9.48
CA TYR A 184 -5.23 17.14 -9.06
C TYR A 184 -5.31 16.71 -7.59
N PHE A 185 -4.26 16.03 -7.12
CA PHE A 185 -4.18 15.56 -5.76
C PHE A 185 -3.92 16.69 -4.76
N SER A 186 -3.03 17.63 -5.06
CA SER A 186 -2.63 18.74 -4.17
C SER A 186 -3.75 19.74 -3.90
N ILE A 187 -4.67 19.96 -4.85
CA ILE A 187 -5.92 20.71 -4.64
C ILE A 187 -6.74 20.12 -3.48
N TYR A 188 -6.58 18.81 -3.23
CA TYR A 188 -7.45 18.06 -2.35
C TYR A 188 -6.75 17.36 -1.16
N SER A 189 -5.44 17.11 -1.25
CA SER A 189 -4.80 16.04 -0.50
C SER A 189 -3.28 16.16 -0.41
N LEU A 190 -2.73 16.23 0.81
CA LEU A 190 -1.30 16.43 1.09
C LEU A 190 -0.54 15.12 1.39
N THR A 191 -0.78 14.06 0.63
CA THR A 191 -0.16 12.74 0.87
C THR A 191 0.46 12.10 -0.36
N LEU A 192 1.54 12.71 -0.84
CA LEU A 192 2.33 12.14 -1.90
C LEU A 192 3.46 11.31 -1.32
N ASN A 193 3.45 10.02 -1.67
CA ASN A 193 4.50 9.05 -1.35
C ASN A 193 4.94 8.97 0.12
N ARG A 194 4.03 9.27 1.04
CA ARG A 194 4.25 8.97 2.45
C ARG A 194 3.51 7.69 2.75
N LEU A 195 4.17 6.54 2.63
CA LEU A 195 3.59 5.22 2.98
C LEU A 195 2.95 5.24 4.38
N HIS A 196 3.57 5.95 5.32
CA HIS A 196 3.00 6.17 6.65
C HIS A 196 1.78 7.09 6.64
N ALA A 197 1.69 8.05 5.73
CA ALA A 197 0.48 8.84 5.58
C ALA A 197 -0.63 8.05 4.87
N ALA A 198 -0.30 7.15 3.93
CA ALA A 198 -1.26 6.20 3.36
C ALA A 198 -1.82 5.27 4.44
N PHE A 199 -0.95 4.71 5.29
CA PHE A 199 -1.35 3.98 6.49
C PHE A 199 -2.23 4.82 7.43
N CYS A 200 -1.87 6.07 7.72
CA CYS A 200 -2.70 6.95 8.54
C CYS A 200 -4.06 7.27 7.88
N ILE A 201 -4.11 7.45 6.55
CA ILE A 201 -5.35 7.69 5.82
C ILE A 201 -6.25 6.47 5.89
N ALA A 202 -5.70 5.27 5.68
CA ALA A 202 -6.46 4.03 5.85
C ALA A 202 -7.04 3.93 7.27
N GLY A 203 -6.22 4.22 8.29
CA GLY A 203 -6.70 4.25 9.68
C GLY A 203 -7.70 5.38 9.99
N TYR A 204 -7.63 6.52 9.30
CA TYR A 204 -8.66 7.55 9.38
C TYR A 204 -9.96 7.10 8.70
N ALA A 205 -9.88 6.39 7.58
CA ALA A 205 -11.05 5.86 6.88
C ALA A 205 -11.78 4.86 7.78
N ILE A 206 -11.05 3.98 8.48
CA ILE A 206 -11.63 3.11 9.51
C ILE A 206 -12.33 3.94 10.59
N ARG A 207 -11.65 4.93 11.19
CA ARG A 207 -12.24 5.76 12.24
C ARG A 207 -13.49 6.53 11.80
N PHE A 208 -13.48 7.10 10.60
CA PHE A 208 -14.66 7.76 10.04
C PHE A 208 -15.78 6.76 9.73
N GLY A 209 -15.43 5.56 9.22
CA GLY A 209 -16.38 4.47 9.04
C GLY A 209 -17.05 4.07 10.35
N VAL A 210 -16.30 4.02 11.45
CA VAL A 210 -16.83 3.78 12.79
C VAL A 210 -17.79 4.90 13.22
N ILE A 211 -17.37 6.16 13.10
CA ILE A 211 -18.20 7.34 13.44
C ILE A 211 -19.52 7.35 12.65
N LEU A 212 -19.51 6.93 11.39
CA LEU A 212 -20.69 6.85 10.53
C LEU A 212 -21.49 5.53 10.67
N GLY A 213 -21.05 4.62 11.54
CA GLY A 213 -21.69 3.32 11.73
C GLY A 213 -21.57 2.38 10.52
N LEU A 214 -20.57 2.56 9.64
CA LEU A 214 -20.34 1.68 8.48
C LEU A 214 -19.88 0.27 8.90
N HIS A 215 -19.25 0.15 10.07
CA HIS A 215 -18.83 -1.11 10.70
C HIS A 215 -19.98 -1.95 11.29
N LEU A 216 -21.22 -1.49 11.18
CA LEU A 216 -22.40 -2.18 11.71
C LEU A 216 -23.45 -2.34 10.60
N ASN A 217 -24.13 -3.47 10.61
CA ASN A 217 -25.27 -3.69 9.72
C ASN A 217 -26.44 -2.76 10.06
N VAL A 218 -27.12 -2.28 9.01
CA VAL A 218 -28.39 -1.55 9.12
C VAL A 218 -29.53 -2.53 8.82
N PRO A 219 -30.66 -2.50 9.56
CA PRO A 219 -31.79 -3.37 9.29
C PRO A 219 -32.30 -3.26 7.85
N GLN A 220 -32.59 -4.41 7.21
CA GLN A 220 -32.96 -4.50 5.78
C GLN A 220 -34.16 -3.64 5.38
N HIS A 221 -35.09 -3.35 6.30
CA HIS A 221 -36.26 -2.51 6.02
C HIS A 221 -35.94 -1.01 5.95
N GLN A 222 -34.75 -0.57 6.35
CA GLN A 222 -34.37 0.85 6.42
C GLN A 222 -33.59 1.34 5.20
N LEU A 223 -32.99 0.43 4.43
CA LEU A 223 -32.19 0.74 3.25
C LEU A 223 -32.54 -0.20 2.11
N ASN A 224 -32.52 0.31 0.88
CA ASN A 224 -32.64 -0.57 -0.28
C ASN A 224 -31.37 -1.46 -0.43
N PRO A 225 -31.48 -2.63 -1.09
CA PRO A 225 -30.35 -3.56 -1.20
C PRO A 225 -29.10 -2.96 -1.85
N GLU A 226 -29.26 -2.13 -2.89
CA GLU A 226 -28.13 -1.51 -3.59
C GLU A 226 -27.34 -0.54 -2.69
N LEU A 227 -28.02 0.28 -1.88
CA LEU A 227 -27.38 1.22 -0.97
C LEU A 227 -26.75 0.50 0.22
N GLN A 228 -27.37 -0.59 0.69
CA GLN A 228 -26.78 -1.47 1.69
C GLN A 228 -25.48 -2.08 1.17
N GLU A 229 -25.48 -2.62 -0.04
CA GLU A 229 -24.28 -3.22 -0.64
C GLU A 229 -23.19 -2.18 -0.89
N HIS A 230 -23.55 -0.99 -1.38
CA HIS A 230 -22.64 0.13 -1.52
C HIS A 230 -21.95 0.49 -0.19
N ARG A 231 -22.70 0.57 0.92
CA ARG A 231 -22.16 0.85 2.25
C ARG A 231 -21.22 -0.27 2.72
N ASN A 232 -21.63 -1.53 2.58
CA ASN A 232 -20.85 -2.69 2.99
C ASN A 232 -19.50 -2.74 2.26
N ARG A 233 -19.50 -2.55 0.93
CA ARG A 233 -18.27 -2.59 0.13
C ARG A 233 -17.32 -1.45 0.42
N ILE A 234 -17.81 -0.27 0.78
CA ILE A 234 -16.96 0.84 1.22
C ILE A 234 -16.27 0.52 2.53
N TRP A 235 -17.00 -0.05 3.51
CA TRP A 235 -16.40 -0.53 4.75
C TRP A 235 -15.31 -1.57 4.49
N TRP A 236 -15.64 -2.61 3.72
CA TRP A 236 -14.71 -3.70 3.44
C TRP A 236 -13.50 -3.27 2.61
N THR A 237 -13.66 -2.27 1.73
CA THR A 237 -12.54 -1.65 1.03
C THR A 237 -11.61 -0.92 1.99
N ALA A 238 -12.14 -0.14 2.93
CA ALA A 238 -11.35 0.50 3.97
C ALA A 238 -10.65 -0.54 4.87
N TYR A 239 -11.34 -1.62 5.22
CA TYR A 239 -10.81 -2.76 5.99
C TYR A 239 -9.62 -3.42 5.31
N ILE A 240 -9.74 -3.75 4.02
CA ILE A 240 -8.65 -4.35 3.23
C ILE A 240 -7.45 -3.41 3.20
N LEU A 241 -7.67 -2.13 2.92
CA LEU A 241 -6.59 -1.14 2.85
C LEU A 241 -5.86 -1.00 4.18
N ASP A 242 -6.58 -0.83 5.30
CA ASP A 242 -5.99 -0.71 6.64
C ASP A 242 -5.09 -1.91 6.96
N ARG A 243 -5.59 -3.13 6.73
CA ARG A 243 -4.86 -4.37 7.00
C ARG A 243 -3.69 -4.57 6.06
N ALA A 244 -3.87 -4.36 4.76
CA ALA A 244 -2.80 -4.44 3.77
C ALA A 244 -1.63 -3.53 4.13
N TRP A 245 -1.91 -2.26 4.40
CA TRP A 245 -0.87 -1.31 4.80
C TRP A 245 -0.27 -1.65 6.17
N ALA A 246 -1.06 -2.19 7.09
CA ALA A 246 -0.57 -2.63 8.39
C ALA A 246 0.47 -3.75 8.24
N TRP A 247 0.16 -4.84 7.54
CA TRP A 247 1.10 -5.96 7.42
C TRP A 247 2.29 -5.64 6.50
N MET A 248 2.12 -4.88 5.41
CA MET A 248 3.23 -4.45 4.54
C MET A 248 4.25 -3.56 5.28
N LEU A 249 3.81 -2.75 6.24
CA LEU A 249 4.66 -1.82 7.00
C LEU A 249 5.05 -2.33 8.40
N GLY A 250 4.56 -3.51 8.80
CA GLY A 250 4.71 -4.04 10.15
C GLY A 250 4.12 -3.15 11.23
N LYS A 251 2.90 -2.67 11.02
CA LYS A 251 2.12 -1.81 11.93
C LYS A 251 0.88 -2.55 12.45
N PRO A 252 0.32 -2.15 13.61
CA PRO A 252 -0.96 -2.67 14.07
C PRO A 252 -2.12 -2.18 13.18
N VAL A 253 -3.20 -2.94 13.15
CA VAL A 253 -4.48 -2.57 12.50
C VAL A 253 -5.24 -1.54 13.33
N SER A 254 -6.20 -0.85 12.71
CA SER A 254 -6.94 0.25 13.34
C SER A 254 -8.17 -0.18 14.14
N ILE A 255 -8.72 -1.37 13.90
CA ILE A 255 -9.90 -1.92 14.56
C ILE A 255 -9.77 -3.44 14.66
N GLU A 256 -10.18 -4.01 15.80
CA GLU A 256 -10.24 -5.46 16.02
C GLU A 256 -11.45 -6.06 15.30
N ASP A 257 -11.37 -7.34 14.89
CA ASP A 257 -12.46 -7.95 14.12
C ASP A 257 -13.74 -8.14 14.94
N ASP A 258 -13.61 -8.33 16.26
CA ASP A 258 -14.75 -8.54 17.18
C ASP A 258 -15.68 -7.31 17.26
N ASP A 259 -15.18 -6.13 16.90
CA ASP A 259 -15.95 -4.88 16.85
C ASP A 259 -16.71 -4.70 15.52
N ILE A 260 -16.64 -5.66 14.60
CA ILE A 260 -17.18 -5.53 13.23
C ILE A 260 -18.43 -6.39 13.08
N GLY A 261 -19.56 -5.73 12.87
CA GLY A 261 -20.86 -6.38 12.66
C GLY A 261 -21.39 -6.30 11.23
N VAL A 262 -20.54 -6.06 10.23
CA VAL A 262 -20.94 -5.91 8.81
C VAL A 262 -21.00 -7.27 8.13
N ALA A 263 -22.03 -7.50 7.32
CA ALA A 263 -22.12 -8.70 6.49
C ALA A 263 -21.06 -8.69 5.37
N ILE A 264 -20.55 -9.86 5.00
CA ILE A 264 -19.71 -10.05 3.81
C ILE A 264 -20.50 -9.64 2.56
N PRO A 265 -19.86 -8.98 1.56
CA PRO A 265 -20.53 -8.56 0.32
C PRO A 265 -21.25 -9.71 -0.39
N SER A 266 -22.44 -9.44 -0.95
CA SER A 266 -23.21 -10.45 -1.68
C SER A 266 -23.98 -9.84 -2.85
N ALA A 267 -23.88 -10.46 -4.02
CA ALA A 267 -24.66 -10.06 -5.20
C ALA A 267 -26.07 -10.68 -5.23
N SER A 268 -26.38 -11.62 -4.32
CA SER A 268 -27.60 -12.44 -4.38
C SER A 268 -28.92 -11.65 -4.26
N ALA A 269 -28.89 -10.49 -3.60
CA ALA A 269 -30.06 -9.65 -3.35
C ALA A 269 -30.23 -8.51 -4.37
N LEU A 270 -29.40 -8.45 -5.43
CA LEU A 270 -29.41 -7.36 -6.41
C LEU A 270 -30.33 -7.70 -7.59
N SER A 271 -31.36 -6.89 -7.80
CA SER A 271 -32.45 -7.16 -8.75
C SER A 271 -32.33 -6.48 -10.12
N THR A 272 -31.35 -5.57 -10.32
CA THR A 272 -31.21 -4.77 -11.54
C THR A 272 -29.90 -5.06 -12.27
N GLU A 273 -29.92 -5.08 -13.61
CA GLU A 273 -28.73 -5.27 -14.45
C GLU A 273 -27.67 -4.17 -14.21
N SER A 274 -28.11 -2.94 -13.93
CA SER A 274 -27.21 -1.81 -13.63
C SER A 274 -26.50 -1.98 -12.28
N ALA A 275 -27.18 -2.52 -11.26
CA ALA A 275 -26.54 -2.88 -10.00
C ALA A 275 -25.58 -4.07 -10.18
N ALA A 276 -25.95 -5.07 -10.97
CA ALA A 276 -25.08 -6.20 -11.25
C ALA A 276 -23.73 -5.76 -11.84
N GLN A 277 -23.72 -4.72 -12.69
CA GLN A 277 -22.49 -4.18 -13.28
C GLN A 277 -21.63 -3.38 -12.28
N ASP A 278 -22.26 -2.64 -11.35
CA ASP A 278 -21.57 -1.90 -10.28
C ASP A 278 -20.99 -2.81 -9.20
N PHE A 279 -21.49 -4.06 -9.07
CA PHE A 279 -21.18 -4.98 -7.96
C PHE A 279 -20.68 -6.38 -8.40
N ALA A 280 -20.28 -6.54 -9.66
CA ALA A 280 -19.90 -7.83 -10.25
C ALA A 280 -18.71 -8.54 -9.57
N ASP A 281 -17.87 -7.81 -8.84
CA ASP A 281 -16.59 -8.24 -8.27
C ASP A 281 -16.69 -8.91 -6.87
N THR A 282 -17.86 -9.44 -6.52
CA THR A 282 -18.19 -9.94 -5.17
C THR A 282 -17.23 -11.03 -4.66
N GLU A 283 -16.95 -12.04 -5.48
CA GLU A 283 -16.10 -13.19 -5.09
C GLU A 283 -14.67 -12.73 -4.81
N TYR A 284 -14.13 -11.90 -5.69
CA TYR A 284 -12.81 -11.29 -5.53
C TYR A 284 -12.73 -10.45 -4.25
N LEU A 285 -13.72 -9.59 -4.03
CA LEU A 285 -13.74 -8.73 -2.85
C LEU A 285 -13.78 -9.56 -1.57
N THR A 286 -14.61 -10.61 -1.54
CA THR A 286 -14.72 -11.54 -0.41
C THR A 286 -13.40 -12.25 -0.13
N ALA A 287 -12.77 -12.81 -1.17
CA ALA A 287 -11.46 -13.44 -1.06
C ALA A 287 -10.41 -12.45 -0.51
N GLY A 288 -10.42 -11.21 -1.00
CA GLY A 288 -9.54 -10.13 -0.54
C GLY A 288 -9.76 -9.72 0.91
N ILE A 289 -11.00 -9.69 1.40
CA ILE A 289 -11.33 -9.42 2.82
C ILE A 289 -10.68 -10.47 3.71
N HIS A 290 -10.93 -11.75 3.42
CA HIS A 290 -10.41 -12.85 4.24
C HIS A 290 -8.87 -12.87 4.22
N LEU A 291 -8.26 -12.68 3.05
CA LEU A 291 -6.81 -12.66 2.92
C LEU A 291 -6.17 -11.47 3.67
N ALA A 292 -6.80 -10.29 3.62
CA ALA A 292 -6.34 -9.13 4.37
C ALA A 292 -6.37 -9.38 5.88
N ASN A 293 -7.39 -10.10 6.37
CA ASN A 293 -7.45 -10.54 7.76
C ASN A 293 -6.29 -11.48 8.11
N LEU A 294 -6.08 -12.53 7.31
CA LEU A 294 -4.99 -13.48 7.52
C LEU A 294 -3.63 -12.78 7.57
N GLY A 295 -3.34 -11.83 6.67
CA GLY A 295 -2.10 -11.05 6.71
C GLY A 295 -1.91 -10.26 8.01
N ALA A 296 -2.98 -9.69 8.55
CA ALA A 296 -2.96 -8.99 9.83
C ALA A 296 -2.72 -9.94 11.01
N GLN A 297 -3.38 -11.11 11.03
CA GLN A 297 -3.18 -12.15 12.04
C GLN A 297 -1.76 -12.72 12.01
N ILE A 298 -1.21 -12.98 10.82
CA ILE A 298 0.18 -13.40 10.62
C ILE A 298 1.13 -12.36 11.20
N THR A 299 0.89 -11.07 10.94
CA THR A 299 1.73 -9.99 11.48
C THR A 299 1.69 -9.97 13.01
N ALA A 300 0.48 -10.02 13.59
CA ALA A 300 0.27 -10.01 15.03
C ALA A 300 0.76 -11.29 15.73
N SER A 301 0.81 -12.41 15.01
CA SER A 301 1.27 -13.69 15.53
C SER A 301 2.78 -13.84 15.37
N VAL A 302 3.31 -13.72 14.15
CA VAL A 302 4.72 -14.03 13.83
C VAL A 302 5.68 -12.90 14.25
N TYR A 303 5.26 -11.63 14.17
CA TYR A 303 6.13 -10.45 14.33
C TYR A 303 5.82 -9.58 15.55
N SER A 304 4.87 -9.99 16.39
CA SER A 304 4.54 -9.26 17.61
C SER A 304 5.65 -9.32 18.64
N ARG A 305 5.83 -8.20 19.37
CA ARG A 305 6.72 -8.10 20.54
C ARG A 305 6.07 -8.61 21.82
N ARG A 306 4.78 -8.95 21.79
CA ARG A 306 4.07 -9.49 22.95
C ARG A 306 4.63 -10.88 23.27
N ALA A 307 4.60 -11.26 24.55
CA ALA A 307 4.89 -12.64 24.92
C ALA A 307 3.74 -13.53 24.43
N HIS A 308 4.08 -14.62 23.75
CA HIS A 308 3.11 -15.62 23.32
C HIS A 308 3.32 -16.91 24.10
N ARG A 309 2.21 -17.55 24.49
CA ARG A 309 2.23 -18.85 25.17
C ARG A 309 2.71 -19.94 24.21
N ASP A 310 2.24 -19.87 22.97
CA ASP A 310 2.55 -20.88 21.96
C ASP A 310 3.93 -20.67 21.33
N PRO A 311 4.70 -21.75 21.10
CA PRO A 311 5.96 -21.69 20.38
C PRO A 311 5.81 -21.03 18.99
N PHE A 312 6.87 -20.38 18.52
CA PHE A 312 6.92 -19.78 17.18
C PHE A 312 6.51 -20.77 16.07
N SER A 313 6.99 -22.01 16.15
CA SER A 313 6.69 -23.05 15.16
C SER A 313 5.20 -23.43 15.09
N CYS A 314 4.49 -23.39 16.22
CA CYS A 314 3.05 -23.66 16.29
C CYS A 314 2.28 -22.51 15.63
N ARG A 315 2.59 -21.27 16.00
CA ARG A 315 1.97 -20.06 15.46
C ARG A 315 2.15 -19.92 13.94
N MET A 316 3.35 -20.19 13.45
CA MET A 316 3.63 -20.20 12.02
C MET A 316 2.91 -21.34 11.29
N ARG A 317 2.85 -22.54 11.88
CA ARG A 317 2.10 -23.65 11.30
C ARG A 317 0.62 -23.32 11.15
N GLN A 318 0.03 -22.72 12.18
CA GLN A 318 -1.37 -22.27 12.15
C GLN A 318 -1.58 -21.28 11.00
N ALA A 319 -0.74 -20.25 10.89
CA ALA A 319 -0.79 -19.28 9.80
C ALA A 319 -0.76 -19.94 8.40
N LEU A 320 0.07 -20.95 8.20
CA LEU A 320 0.16 -21.68 6.93
C LEU A 320 -1.05 -22.57 6.68
N GLN A 321 -1.61 -23.17 7.73
CA GLN A 321 -2.86 -23.93 7.64
C GLN A 321 -4.03 -23.01 7.27
N ASP A 322 -4.12 -21.83 7.86
CA ASP A 322 -5.18 -20.86 7.57
C ASP A 322 -5.07 -20.34 6.13
N LEU A 323 -3.86 -20.04 5.65
CA LEU A 323 -3.62 -19.68 4.25
C LEU A 323 -3.95 -20.83 3.29
N GLY A 324 -3.63 -22.07 3.67
CA GLY A 324 -4.01 -23.27 2.92
C GLY A 324 -5.52 -23.45 2.86
N GLY A 325 -6.22 -23.25 3.97
CA GLY A 325 -7.68 -23.28 4.05
C GLY A 325 -8.32 -22.23 3.15
N TRP A 326 -7.84 -20.99 3.23
CA TRP A 326 -8.29 -19.90 2.35
C TRP A 326 -8.15 -20.25 0.86
N LEU A 327 -7.02 -20.88 0.46
CA LEU A 327 -6.81 -21.30 -0.93
C LEU A 327 -7.83 -22.37 -1.36
N GLN A 328 -8.20 -23.30 -0.47
CA GLN A 328 -9.20 -24.34 -0.77
C GLN A 328 -10.62 -23.78 -0.86
N GLU A 329 -10.93 -22.75 -0.07
CA GLU A 329 -12.24 -22.07 -0.06
C GLU A 329 -12.47 -21.16 -1.28
N LEU A 330 -11.43 -20.84 -2.05
CA LEU A 330 -11.59 -20.04 -3.26
C LEU A 330 -12.46 -20.77 -4.31
N PRO A 331 -13.32 -20.02 -5.04
CA PRO A 331 -14.00 -20.54 -6.21
C PRO A 331 -13.02 -21.14 -7.24
N ASP A 332 -13.40 -22.25 -7.87
CA ASP A 332 -12.55 -22.97 -8.83
C ASP A 332 -11.89 -22.07 -9.89
N PRO A 333 -12.58 -21.10 -10.53
CA PRO A 333 -11.94 -20.23 -11.52
C PRO A 333 -10.79 -19.40 -10.94
N LEU A 334 -10.91 -18.94 -9.69
CA LEU A 334 -9.86 -18.18 -9.00
C LEU A 334 -8.76 -19.11 -8.50
N ARG A 335 -9.11 -20.29 -7.98
CA ARG A 335 -8.12 -21.25 -7.49
C ARG A 335 -7.24 -21.79 -8.60
N THR A 336 -7.82 -22.22 -9.72
CA THR A 336 -7.07 -22.78 -10.86
C THR A 336 -6.16 -21.74 -11.54
N ALA A 337 -6.61 -20.49 -11.63
CA ALA A 337 -5.81 -19.43 -12.22
C ALA A 337 -4.59 -19.03 -11.34
N MET A 338 -4.47 -19.49 -10.10
CA MET A 338 -3.27 -19.26 -9.27
C MET A 338 -2.06 -20.08 -9.70
N ASP A 339 -2.27 -21.29 -10.21
CA ASP A 339 -1.18 -22.17 -10.63
C ASP A 339 -0.59 -21.70 -11.98
N GLN A 340 -1.46 -21.22 -12.86
CA GLN A 340 -1.12 -20.65 -14.16
C GLN A 340 -1.94 -19.39 -14.37
N VAL A 341 -1.34 -18.23 -14.12
CA VAL A 341 -2.00 -16.94 -14.34
C VAL A 341 -2.30 -16.80 -15.83
N PRO A 342 -3.58 -16.62 -16.22
CA PRO A 342 -3.92 -16.52 -17.63
C PRO A 342 -3.31 -15.25 -18.23
N PRO A 343 -2.95 -15.27 -19.54
CA PRO A 343 -2.51 -14.07 -20.22
C PRO A 343 -3.61 -13.00 -20.16
N ASN A 344 -3.23 -11.75 -19.89
CA ASN A 344 -4.17 -10.63 -19.69
C ASN A 344 -5.15 -10.82 -18.53
N ALA A 345 -4.75 -11.55 -17.47
CA ALA A 345 -5.55 -11.65 -16.24
C ALA A 345 -5.96 -10.26 -15.73
N ALA A 346 -7.18 -10.17 -15.19
CA ALA A 346 -7.66 -8.90 -14.64
C ALA A 346 -6.80 -8.45 -13.46
N ILE A 347 -6.56 -7.14 -13.33
CA ILE A 347 -5.76 -6.52 -12.25
C ILE A 347 -6.15 -7.02 -10.84
N PRO A 348 -7.45 -7.19 -10.50
CA PRO A 348 -7.85 -7.73 -9.20
C PRO A 348 -7.25 -9.10 -8.94
N ILE A 349 -7.32 -10.01 -9.92
CA ILE A 349 -6.81 -11.39 -9.84
C ILE A 349 -5.30 -11.38 -9.59
N ILE A 350 -4.55 -10.61 -10.40
CA ILE A 350 -3.10 -10.47 -10.24
C ILE A 350 -2.76 -9.97 -8.84
N THR A 351 -3.49 -8.95 -8.36
CA THR A 351 -3.26 -8.39 -7.03
C THR A 351 -3.57 -9.41 -5.93
N LEU A 352 -4.63 -10.21 -6.07
CA LEU A 352 -4.97 -11.26 -5.09
C LEU A 352 -3.81 -12.23 -4.91
N TYR A 353 -3.22 -12.66 -6.03
CA TYR A 353 -2.17 -13.67 -6.02
C TYR A 353 -0.86 -13.10 -5.48
N LEU A 354 -0.54 -11.84 -5.81
CA LEU A 354 0.57 -11.13 -5.20
C LEU A 354 0.37 -11.03 -3.68
N TYR A 355 -0.82 -10.65 -3.21
CA TYR A 355 -1.12 -10.59 -1.77
C TYR A 355 -1.05 -11.95 -1.09
N PHE A 356 -1.52 -13.01 -1.73
CA PHE A 356 -1.44 -14.37 -1.19
C PHE A 356 0.02 -14.80 -1.02
N ASN A 357 0.82 -14.63 -2.08
CA ASN A 357 2.25 -14.92 -2.05
C ASN A 357 2.96 -14.09 -0.98
N GLN A 358 2.60 -12.81 -0.81
CA GLN A 358 3.15 -11.95 0.24
C GLN A 358 2.78 -12.42 1.65
N CYS A 359 1.54 -12.87 1.89
CA CYS A 359 1.15 -13.40 3.20
C CYS A 359 1.92 -14.69 3.54
N LEU A 360 2.12 -15.56 2.54
CA LEU A 360 2.92 -16.78 2.70
C LEU A 360 4.39 -16.44 2.99
N ILE A 361 5.01 -15.57 2.19
CA ILE A 361 6.38 -15.07 2.42
C ILE A 361 6.48 -14.45 3.81
N LEU A 362 5.52 -13.64 4.22
CA LEU A 362 5.48 -13.02 5.53
C LEU A 362 5.49 -14.07 6.65
N ALA A 363 4.73 -15.15 6.53
CA ALA A 363 4.70 -16.23 7.52
C ALA A 363 6.02 -17.04 7.55
N SER A 364 6.62 -17.35 6.39
CA SER A 364 7.71 -18.32 6.28
C SER A 364 9.13 -17.71 6.24
N ARG A 365 9.29 -16.44 5.84
CA ARG A 365 10.63 -15.83 5.67
C ARG A 365 11.52 -15.82 6.93
N PRO A 366 11.02 -15.80 8.20
CA PRO A 366 11.92 -15.92 9.35
C PRO A 366 12.64 -17.27 9.39
N VAL A 367 11.98 -18.35 8.93
CA VAL A 367 12.59 -19.69 8.83
C VAL A 367 13.62 -19.73 7.72
N LEU A 368 13.35 -19.08 6.59
CA LEU A 368 14.31 -18.96 5.50
C LEU A 368 15.58 -18.23 5.95
N LEU A 369 15.45 -17.09 6.63
CA LEU A 369 16.58 -16.35 7.20
C LEU A 369 17.33 -17.15 8.27
N TYR A 370 16.62 -17.94 9.09
CA TYR A 370 17.24 -18.83 10.06
C TYR A 370 18.07 -19.93 9.38
N THR A 371 17.52 -20.53 8.32
CA THR A 371 18.19 -21.56 7.52
C THR A 371 19.47 -21.03 6.88
N LEU A 372 19.43 -19.82 6.31
CA LEU A 372 20.63 -19.14 5.79
C LEU A 372 21.71 -18.96 6.85
N ARG A 373 21.36 -18.50 8.06
CA ARG A 373 22.33 -18.30 9.15
C ARG A 373 22.97 -19.61 9.60
N LEU A 374 22.23 -20.71 9.63
CA LEU A 374 22.79 -22.02 9.96
C LEU A 374 23.82 -22.48 8.92
N LEU A 375 23.53 -22.24 7.64
CA LEU A 375 24.46 -22.58 6.55
C LEU A 375 25.75 -21.76 6.64
N GLN A 376 25.64 -20.44 6.84
CA GLN A 376 26.80 -19.55 6.98
C GLN A 376 27.68 -19.89 8.19
N ASN A 377 27.09 -20.33 9.31
CA ASN A 377 27.84 -20.73 10.50
C ASN A 377 28.45 -22.15 10.39
N SER A 378 27.93 -23.00 9.49
CA SER A 378 28.44 -24.36 9.29
C SER A 378 29.84 -24.39 8.67
N ASP A 379 30.27 -23.33 8.00
CA ASP A 379 31.63 -23.24 7.44
C ASP A 379 32.71 -23.06 8.55
N ASN A 380 32.30 -22.74 9.79
CA ASN A 380 33.21 -22.40 10.88
C ASN A 380 33.27 -23.41 12.07
N ALA A 381 32.48 -24.51 12.10
CA ALA A 381 32.46 -25.42 13.26
C ALA A 381 32.20 -26.91 12.96
N THR A 382 32.89 -27.77 13.70
CA THR A 382 32.92 -29.26 13.66
C THR A 382 31.67 -29.97 14.17
N THR A 383 30.62 -29.25 14.57
CA THR A 383 29.37 -29.84 15.10
C THR A 383 28.16 -29.33 14.33
N ARG A 384 27.78 -30.06 13.27
CA ARG A 384 26.53 -29.83 12.52
C ARG A 384 25.34 -30.38 13.31
N SER A 385 24.48 -29.51 13.83
CA SER A 385 23.09 -29.89 14.07
C SER A 385 22.36 -29.89 12.73
N PRO A 386 21.76 -31.02 12.28
CA PRO A 386 21.08 -31.06 10.99
C PRO A 386 19.88 -30.11 10.97
N ILE A 387 19.71 -29.40 9.86
CA ILE A 387 18.54 -28.54 9.63
C ILE A 387 17.31 -29.46 9.55
N SER A 388 16.25 -29.12 10.28
CA SER A 388 15.01 -29.90 10.26
C SER A 388 14.42 -29.91 8.85
N GLU A 389 13.98 -31.08 8.38
CA GLU A 389 13.30 -31.25 7.09
C GLU A 389 12.12 -30.29 6.93
N ILE A 390 11.36 -30.08 8.00
CA ILE A 390 10.24 -29.12 8.05
C ILE A 390 10.72 -27.70 7.72
N ALA A 391 11.88 -27.28 8.25
CA ALA A 391 12.43 -25.95 7.98
C ALA A 391 12.87 -25.78 6.51
N LEU A 392 13.34 -26.87 5.88
CA LEU A 392 13.68 -26.88 4.46
C LEU A 392 12.42 -26.80 3.59
N THR A 393 11.38 -27.58 3.88
CA THR A 393 10.09 -27.51 3.17
C THR A 393 9.46 -26.11 3.25
N LEU A 394 9.53 -25.47 4.43
CA LEU A 394 9.02 -24.11 4.62
C LEU A 394 9.84 -23.05 3.89
N SER A 395 11.17 -23.21 3.88
CA SER A 395 12.06 -22.37 3.09
C SER A 395 11.75 -22.49 1.60
N GLU A 396 11.54 -23.70 1.10
CA GLU A 396 11.18 -23.94 -0.31
C GLU A 396 9.81 -23.34 -0.65
N ALA A 397 8.80 -23.49 0.21
CA ALA A 397 7.49 -22.84 0.01
C ALA A 397 7.61 -21.31 -0.09
N CYS A 398 8.47 -20.71 0.75
CA CYS A 398 8.78 -19.27 0.71
C CYS A 398 9.41 -18.87 -0.64
N ILE A 399 10.38 -19.64 -1.12
CA ILE A 399 11.09 -19.43 -2.38
C ILE A 399 10.12 -19.57 -3.57
N GLN A 400 9.25 -20.58 -3.57
CA GLN A 400 8.25 -20.76 -4.62
C GLN A 400 7.28 -19.58 -4.71
N CYS A 401 6.86 -18.99 -3.59
CA CYS A 401 6.02 -17.79 -3.59
C CYS A 401 6.74 -16.58 -4.19
N ALA A 402 8.05 -16.44 -3.93
CA ALA A 402 8.87 -15.40 -4.52
C ALA A 402 9.05 -15.60 -6.04
N ARG A 403 9.34 -16.83 -6.49
CA ARG A 403 9.41 -17.18 -7.92
C ARG A 403 8.09 -16.93 -8.64
N ARG A 404 6.95 -17.28 -8.04
CA ARG A 404 5.62 -16.99 -8.59
C ARG A 404 5.38 -15.48 -8.71
N SER A 405 5.68 -14.72 -7.66
CA SER A 405 5.56 -13.25 -7.69
C SER A 405 6.48 -12.61 -8.73
N CYS A 406 7.74 -13.07 -8.83
CA CYS A 406 8.70 -12.64 -9.84
C CYS A 406 8.14 -12.84 -11.25
N ARG A 407 7.66 -14.05 -11.58
CA ARG A 407 7.06 -14.35 -12.90
C ARG A 407 5.89 -13.42 -13.21
N ILE A 408 4.91 -13.32 -12.32
CA ILE A 408 3.73 -12.46 -12.50
C ILE A 408 4.13 -11.00 -12.79
N LEU A 409 5.10 -10.47 -12.05
CA LEU A 409 5.53 -9.08 -12.16
C LEU A 409 6.38 -8.84 -13.41
N THR A 410 7.23 -9.79 -13.78
CA THR A 410 8.03 -9.76 -15.00
C THR A 410 7.15 -9.88 -16.24
N ASP A 411 6.16 -10.77 -16.23
CA ASP A 411 5.18 -10.90 -17.32
C ASP A 411 4.39 -9.59 -17.48
N SER A 412 3.94 -9.00 -16.36
CA SER A 412 3.29 -7.68 -16.36
C SER A 412 4.21 -6.56 -16.87
N TRP A 413 5.52 -6.66 -16.63
CA TRP A 413 6.48 -5.68 -17.12
C TRP A 413 6.67 -5.81 -18.63
N ILE A 414 6.78 -7.05 -19.14
CA ILE A 414 6.98 -7.38 -20.54
C ILE A 414 5.76 -6.97 -21.39
N ASP A 415 4.54 -7.25 -20.91
CA ASP A 415 3.30 -6.91 -21.63
C ASP A 415 2.90 -5.43 -21.48
N GLY A 416 3.59 -4.68 -20.61
CA GLY A 416 3.36 -3.26 -20.36
C GLY A 416 2.12 -2.95 -19.50
N SER A 417 1.56 -3.95 -18.82
CA SER A 417 0.48 -3.82 -17.84
C SER A 417 0.98 -3.44 -16.43
N PHE A 418 2.29 -3.53 -16.17
CA PHE A 418 2.90 -3.13 -14.90
C PHE A 418 2.63 -1.65 -14.61
N PRO A 419 1.95 -1.32 -13.50
CA PRO A 419 1.67 0.06 -13.13
C PRO A 419 2.92 0.74 -12.56
N THR A 420 3.60 1.56 -13.38
CA THR A 420 4.91 2.16 -13.09
C THR A 420 5.02 2.86 -11.73
N PHE A 421 3.97 3.53 -11.26
CA PHE A 421 3.98 4.32 -10.04
C PHE A 421 3.22 3.68 -8.87
N GLU A 422 2.77 2.43 -9.02
CA GLU A 422 2.00 1.74 -7.97
C GLU A 422 2.93 1.04 -6.97
N PHE A 423 2.62 1.25 -5.69
CA PHE A 423 3.48 0.80 -4.59
C PHE A 423 3.47 -0.71 -4.38
N THR A 424 2.30 -1.36 -4.45
CA THR A 424 2.15 -2.80 -4.16
C THR A 424 3.01 -3.65 -5.08
N TYR A 425 2.98 -3.41 -6.38
CA TYR A 425 3.75 -4.15 -7.37
C TYR A 425 5.24 -3.95 -7.14
N THR A 426 5.66 -2.70 -6.91
CA THR A 426 7.05 -2.35 -6.60
C THR A 426 7.53 -3.01 -5.30
N GLN A 427 6.67 -3.09 -4.27
CA GLN A 427 6.97 -3.76 -3.00
C GLN A 427 7.01 -5.28 -3.14
N CYS A 428 6.08 -5.88 -3.87
CA CYS A 428 6.08 -7.32 -4.13
C CYS A 428 7.32 -7.73 -4.94
N LEU A 429 7.72 -6.88 -5.90
CA LEU A 429 8.95 -7.05 -6.69
C LEU A 429 10.19 -7.04 -5.79
N PHE A 430 10.28 -6.07 -4.88
CA PHE A 430 11.35 -5.98 -3.89
C PHE A 430 11.37 -7.15 -2.91
N SER A 431 10.21 -7.56 -2.39
CA SER A 431 10.05 -8.72 -1.51
C SER A 431 10.52 -10.00 -2.18
N ALA A 432 10.11 -10.25 -3.43
CA ALA A 432 10.58 -11.39 -4.22
C ALA A 432 12.11 -11.35 -4.42
N ALA A 433 12.69 -10.18 -4.72
CA ALA A 433 14.13 -10.01 -4.88
C ALA A 433 14.92 -10.43 -3.63
N ILE A 434 14.45 -10.06 -2.43
CA ILE A 434 15.11 -10.44 -1.16
C ILE A 434 15.13 -11.95 -1.00
N ILE A 435 14.01 -12.62 -1.28
CA ILE A 435 13.89 -14.07 -1.11
C ILE A 435 14.72 -14.81 -2.17
N LEU A 436 14.72 -14.36 -3.43
CA LEU A 436 15.53 -14.93 -4.50
C LEU A 436 17.03 -14.76 -4.23
N ALA A 437 17.45 -13.61 -3.71
CA ALA A 437 18.84 -13.39 -3.27
C ALA A 437 19.25 -14.36 -2.15
N ILE A 438 18.37 -14.67 -1.20
CA ILE A 438 18.64 -15.68 -0.18
C ILE A 438 18.74 -17.07 -0.83
N SER A 439 17.81 -17.39 -1.73
CA SER A 439 17.78 -18.68 -2.42
C SER A 439 19.03 -18.94 -3.26
N SER A 440 19.55 -17.92 -3.96
CA SER A 440 20.77 -18.03 -4.76
C SER A 440 22.03 -18.30 -3.92
N LEU A 441 21.99 -18.01 -2.62
CA LEU A 441 23.08 -18.33 -1.68
C LEU A 441 23.02 -19.79 -1.21
N PHE A 442 21.93 -20.50 -1.45
CA PHE A 442 21.86 -21.93 -1.19
C PHE A 442 22.51 -22.71 -2.34
N GLN A 443 23.30 -23.74 -2.02
CA GLN A 443 23.96 -24.62 -3.01
C GLN A 443 22.97 -25.66 -3.59
N GLY A 444 21.81 -25.19 -4.06
CA GLY A 444 20.75 -26.00 -4.67
C GLY A 444 20.80 -26.01 -6.20
N THR A 445 20.01 -26.90 -6.82
CA THR A 445 19.91 -27.04 -8.29
C THR A 445 19.34 -25.80 -8.99
N ASP A 446 18.49 -25.04 -8.30
CA ASP A 446 17.84 -23.83 -8.84
C ASP A 446 18.57 -22.53 -8.48
N SER A 447 19.71 -22.59 -7.79
CA SER A 447 20.42 -21.41 -7.28
C SER A 447 20.80 -20.42 -8.39
N GLN A 448 21.27 -20.94 -9.53
CA GLN A 448 21.61 -20.13 -10.69
C GLN A 448 20.38 -19.43 -11.28
N ARG A 449 19.27 -20.17 -11.41
CA ARG A 449 18.01 -19.61 -11.91
C ARG A 449 17.51 -18.50 -11.00
N ASP A 450 17.55 -18.71 -9.68
CA ASP A 450 17.13 -17.69 -8.72
C ASP A 450 18.03 -16.45 -8.75
N SER A 451 19.34 -16.64 -8.99
CA SER A 451 20.29 -15.55 -9.21
C SER A 451 19.94 -14.74 -10.46
N ASP A 452 19.61 -15.40 -11.58
CA ASP A 452 19.24 -14.75 -12.84
C ASP A 452 17.91 -13.99 -12.69
N ASP A 453 16.93 -14.58 -11.99
CA ASP A 453 15.65 -13.94 -11.66
C ASP A 453 15.87 -12.73 -10.73
N PHE A 454 16.73 -12.84 -9.73
CA PHE A 454 17.11 -11.72 -8.85
C PHE A 454 17.73 -10.56 -9.63
N GLU A 455 18.64 -10.85 -10.57
CA GLU A 455 19.25 -9.83 -11.43
C GLU A 455 18.22 -9.15 -12.34
N SER A 456 17.31 -9.93 -12.92
CA SER A 456 16.21 -9.42 -13.75
C SER A 456 15.30 -8.47 -12.96
N VAL A 457 14.91 -8.88 -11.76
CA VAL A 457 14.10 -8.06 -10.85
C VAL A 457 14.83 -6.78 -10.43
N ALA A 458 16.13 -6.88 -10.10
CA ALA A 458 16.95 -5.74 -9.76
C ALA A 458 17.03 -4.71 -10.89
N GLN A 459 17.06 -5.18 -12.15
CA GLN A 459 17.06 -4.31 -13.31
C GLN A 459 15.71 -3.62 -13.52
N ILE A 460 14.59 -4.31 -13.30
CA ILE A 460 13.25 -3.68 -13.33
C ILE A 460 13.15 -2.59 -12.25
N LEU A 461 13.58 -2.86 -11.02
CA LEU A 461 13.61 -1.85 -9.94
C LEU A 461 14.47 -0.63 -10.30
N LYS A 462 15.61 -0.83 -10.95
CA LYS A 462 16.47 0.25 -11.44
C LYS A 462 15.77 1.09 -12.51
N GLN A 463 15.07 0.44 -13.45
CA GLN A 463 14.28 1.13 -14.47
C GLN A 463 13.12 1.92 -13.85
N LEU A 464 12.44 1.36 -12.84
CA LEU A 464 11.41 2.07 -12.08
C LEU A 464 11.97 3.31 -11.36
N ASP A 465 13.15 3.22 -10.74
CA ASP A 465 13.84 4.38 -10.15
C ASP A 465 14.17 5.44 -11.20
N GLN A 466 14.65 5.03 -12.38
CA GLN A 466 14.87 5.93 -13.52
C GLN A 466 13.56 6.59 -14.01
N SER A 467 12.44 5.86 -13.97
CA SER A 467 11.09 6.38 -14.22
C SER A 467 10.53 7.21 -13.06
N ARG A 468 11.31 7.43 -11.99
CA ARG A 468 10.97 8.23 -10.80
C ARG A 468 9.92 7.58 -9.89
N ASN A 469 9.82 6.26 -9.90
CA ASN A 469 9.09 5.54 -8.85
C ASN A 469 9.84 5.71 -7.52
N LEU A 470 9.16 6.34 -6.56
CA LEU A 470 9.78 6.74 -5.31
C LEU A 470 10.06 5.58 -4.36
N ALA A 471 9.28 4.49 -4.43
CA ALA A 471 9.55 3.27 -3.67
C ALA A 471 10.75 2.53 -4.25
N ALA A 472 10.84 2.44 -5.58
CA ALA A 472 11.97 1.83 -6.28
C ALA A 472 13.30 2.53 -5.96
N LYS A 473 13.29 3.86 -5.74
CA LYS A 473 14.47 4.62 -5.31
C LYS A 473 14.99 4.21 -3.92
N GLU A 474 14.10 3.84 -2.99
CA GLU A 474 14.48 3.29 -1.68
C GLU A 474 14.96 1.84 -1.83
N PHE A 475 14.18 1.02 -2.53
CA PHE A 475 14.45 -0.42 -2.69
C PHE A 475 15.74 -0.69 -3.48
N SER A 476 16.04 0.11 -4.50
CA SER A 476 17.28 -0.03 -5.28
C SER A 476 18.54 0.13 -4.43
N LYS A 477 18.51 0.97 -3.38
CA LYS A 477 19.64 1.09 -2.43
C LYS A 477 19.84 -0.19 -1.63
N HIS A 478 18.75 -0.82 -1.20
CA HIS A 478 18.81 -2.11 -0.52
C HIS A 478 19.35 -3.20 -1.44
N ILE A 479 18.86 -3.27 -2.68
CA ILE A 479 19.32 -4.25 -3.68
C ILE A 479 20.81 -4.09 -3.98
N GLN A 480 21.29 -2.86 -4.20
CA GLN A 480 22.72 -2.60 -4.42
C GLN A 480 23.58 -3.07 -3.23
N ALA A 481 23.14 -2.77 -2.00
CA ALA A 481 23.86 -3.21 -0.80
C ALA A 481 23.83 -4.74 -0.64
N ILE A 482 22.72 -5.41 -0.98
CA ILE A 482 22.63 -6.88 -0.99
C ILE A 482 23.60 -7.47 -2.01
N LYS A 483 23.63 -6.95 -3.25
CA LYS A 483 24.57 -7.40 -4.30
C LYS A 483 26.02 -7.32 -3.86
N LEU A 484 26.41 -6.20 -3.25
CA LEU A 484 27.76 -6.05 -2.69
C LEU A 484 28.06 -7.12 -1.64
N GLY A 485 27.11 -7.42 -0.76
CA GLY A 485 27.27 -8.46 0.26
C GLY A 485 27.24 -9.89 -0.24
N MET A 486 26.78 -10.14 -1.47
CA MET A 486 26.83 -11.47 -2.10
C MET A 486 28.12 -11.70 -2.88
N SER A 487 28.84 -10.62 -3.26
CA SER A 487 30.10 -10.70 -4.01
C SER A 487 31.35 -10.88 -3.14
N PHE A 488 31.19 -10.81 -1.81
CA PHE A 488 32.20 -11.14 -0.80
C PHE A 488 31.79 -12.43 -0.10
#